data_AF-B5RP35-F1
#
_entry.id   AF-B5RP35-F1
#
_cell.length_a   1.000
_cell.length_b   1.000
_cell.length_c   1.000
_cell.angle_alpha   90.00
_cell.angle_beta   90.00
_cell.angle_gamma   90.00
#
_symmetry.space_group_name_H-M   'P 1'
#
loop_
_entity.id
_entity.type
_entity.pdbx_description
1 polymer ?
#
loop_
_entity_poly.entity_id
_entity_poly.type
_entity_poly.pdbx_seq_one_letter_code
_entity_poly.pdbx_strand_id
1 'polypeptide(L)'
;MDNVLERLREKKIEIKEKENKSIFVKIENKNDRMLYHLKIMKDMYIFRINKNQKHKFFVSFRGLFNQEKIGFIHLFSLKGDDKFLGIFYGYRKPIQNIVTRYEENGVMKASTFSKVYYIEFRFKKGSIFCYLKGISYLVRKDKIDTQYCKTFITILETLEKQVYEFYNKKLPNGGIIRKWIEKNQK
;
A
#
# COMPACT_ATOMS: atom_id res chain seq x y z
N MET A 1 35.58 -20.98 -21.07
CA MET A 1 34.92 -21.06 -19.75
C MET A 1 34.34 -19.71 -19.33
N ASP A 2 34.72 -18.63 -20.03
CA ASP A 2 34.48 -17.24 -19.66
C ASP A 2 33.03 -16.76 -19.90
N ASN A 3 32.35 -17.30 -20.90
CA ASN A 3 30.97 -16.94 -21.26
C ASN A 3 29.93 -17.33 -20.18
N VAL A 4 30.22 -18.36 -19.36
CA VAL A 4 29.33 -18.77 -18.26
C VAL A 4 29.49 -17.84 -17.06
N LEU A 5 30.72 -17.44 -16.74
CA LEU A 5 31.01 -16.51 -15.64
C LEU A 5 30.49 -15.11 -15.93
N GLU A 6 30.55 -14.67 -17.18
CA GLU A 6 30.04 -13.39 -17.63
C GLU A 6 28.50 -13.35 -17.55
N ARG A 7 27.81 -14.38 -18.05
CA ARG A 7 26.34 -14.52 -17.88
C ARG A 7 25.90 -14.60 -16.43
N LEU A 8 26.71 -15.23 -15.56
CA LEU A 8 26.42 -15.28 -14.12
C LEU A 8 26.60 -13.91 -13.46
N ARG A 9 27.60 -13.12 -13.87
CA ARG A 9 27.80 -11.74 -13.40
C ARG A 9 26.69 -10.82 -13.91
N GLU A 10 26.31 -10.91 -15.18
CA GLU A 10 25.18 -10.18 -15.77
C GLU A 10 23.88 -10.50 -15.04
N LYS A 11 23.56 -11.79 -14.82
CA LYS A 11 22.40 -12.19 -14.02
C LYS A 11 22.47 -11.64 -12.60
N LYS A 12 23.65 -11.62 -11.97
CA LYS A 12 23.82 -11.08 -10.60
C LYS A 12 23.64 -9.57 -10.55
N ILE A 13 24.04 -8.84 -11.59
CA ILE A 13 23.81 -7.40 -11.77
C ILE A 13 22.32 -7.14 -12.02
N GLU A 14 21.68 -7.91 -12.90
CA GLU A 14 20.25 -7.82 -13.20
C GLU A 14 19.37 -8.13 -11.98
N ILE A 15 19.78 -9.12 -11.16
CA ILE A 15 19.15 -9.44 -9.88
C ILE A 15 19.33 -8.28 -8.89
N LYS A 16 20.53 -7.69 -8.77
CA LYS A 16 20.77 -6.51 -7.92
C LYS A 16 19.97 -5.27 -8.35
N GLU A 17 19.80 -5.04 -9.66
CA GLU A 17 18.97 -3.94 -10.17
C GLU A 17 17.47 -4.17 -9.93
N LYS A 18 17.01 -5.43 -9.98
CA LYS A 18 15.64 -5.82 -9.60
C LYS A 18 15.41 -5.68 -8.09
N GLU A 19 16.40 -6.00 -7.26
CA GLU A 19 16.35 -5.81 -5.79
C GLU A 19 16.17 -4.33 -5.41
N ASN A 20 16.77 -3.39 -6.16
CA ASN A 20 16.60 -1.94 -5.94
C ASN A 20 15.22 -1.38 -6.34
N LYS A 21 14.40 -2.13 -7.09
CA LYS A 21 13.07 -1.70 -7.58
C LYS A 21 11.88 -2.21 -6.76
N SER A 22 12.11 -2.98 -5.70
CA SER A 22 11.02 -3.54 -4.90
C SER A 22 10.15 -2.46 -4.25
N ILE A 23 8.83 -2.60 -4.36
CA ILE A 23 7.87 -1.77 -3.61
C ILE A 23 7.84 -2.16 -2.12
N PHE A 24 8.33 -3.35 -1.77
CA PHE A 24 8.36 -3.84 -0.39
C PHE A 24 9.57 -3.28 0.34
N VAL A 25 9.32 -2.65 1.49
CA VAL A 25 10.34 -2.14 2.40
C VAL A 25 10.78 -3.19 3.41
N LYS A 26 9.88 -4.13 3.73
CA LYS A 26 10.13 -5.22 4.67
C LYS A 26 9.22 -6.39 4.34
N ILE A 27 9.75 -7.60 4.44
CA ILE A 27 8.99 -8.85 4.44
C ILE A 27 9.41 -9.59 5.70
N GLU A 28 8.47 -9.99 6.54
CA GLU A 28 8.76 -10.69 7.79
C GLU A 28 7.80 -11.87 7.99
N ASN A 29 8.29 -12.94 8.61
CA ASN A 29 7.46 -14.03 9.10
C ASN A 29 7.24 -13.83 10.60
N LYS A 30 5.97 -13.76 11.01
CA LYS A 30 5.59 -13.64 12.42
C LYS A 30 4.47 -14.62 12.72
N ASN A 31 4.73 -15.59 13.60
CA ASN A 31 3.78 -16.65 14.00
C ASN A 31 3.21 -17.38 12.78
N ASP A 32 4.10 -17.84 11.89
CA ASP A 32 3.76 -18.52 10.63
C ASP A 32 2.89 -17.70 9.66
N ARG A 33 2.88 -16.37 9.83
CA ARG A 33 2.21 -15.43 8.93
C ARG A 33 3.23 -14.55 8.24
N MET A 34 3.16 -14.52 6.91
CA MET A 34 3.99 -13.65 6.09
C MET A 34 3.40 -12.24 6.05
N LEU A 35 4.15 -11.26 6.54
CA LEU A 35 3.77 -9.86 6.55
C LEU A 35 4.62 -9.11 5.52
N TYR A 36 3.94 -8.50 4.56
CA TYR A 36 4.55 -7.69 3.51
C TYR A 36 4.28 -6.23 3.80
N HIS A 37 5.34 -5.44 3.86
CA HIS A 37 5.27 -4.01 4.13
C HIS A 37 5.74 -3.24 2.91
N LEU A 38 4.89 -2.38 2.37
CA LEU A 38 5.27 -1.51 1.25
C LEU A 38 6.11 -0.32 1.74
N LYS A 39 6.81 0.32 0.82
CA LYS A 39 7.28 1.69 0.99
C LYS A 39 6.09 2.62 1.23
N ILE A 40 6.33 3.76 1.88
CA ILE A 40 5.29 4.77 2.08
C ILE A 40 5.02 5.42 0.72
N MET A 41 3.76 5.38 0.31
CA MET A 41 3.25 5.94 -0.93
C MET A 41 2.37 7.16 -0.63
N LYS A 42 2.11 8.00 -1.64
CA LYS A 42 1.27 9.18 -1.46
C LYS A 42 -0.21 8.77 -1.31
N ASP A 43 -0.77 8.21 -2.37
CA ASP A 43 -2.15 7.75 -2.48
C ASP A 43 -2.26 6.64 -3.53
N MET A 44 -3.47 6.10 -3.68
CA MET A 44 -3.78 5.11 -4.71
C MET A 44 -3.96 5.77 -6.08
N TYR A 45 -3.60 5.02 -7.13
CA TYR A 45 -3.76 5.47 -8.50
C TYR A 45 -4.83 4.68 -9.25
N ILE A 46 -4.59 3.40 -9.54
CA ILE A 46 -5.49 2.55 -10.30
C ILE A 46 -5.59 1.19 -9.63
N PHE A 47 -6.78 0.61 -9.61
CA PHE A 47 -6.98 -0.79 -9.24
C PHE A 47 -8.03 -1.42 -10.13
N ARG A 48 -7.85 -2.70 -10.43
CA ARG A 48 -8.76 -3.47 -11.29
C ARG A 48 -8.46 -4.95 -11.22
N ILE A 49 -9.48 -5.77 -11.48
CA ILE A 49 -9.28 -7.16 -11.87
C ILE A 49 -8.62 -7.16 -13.26
N ASN A 50 -7.57 -7.94 -13.45
CA ASN A 50 -6.95 -8.06 -14.76
C ASN A 50 -7.90 -8.81 -15.71
N LYS A 51 -8.31 -8.16 -16.82
CA LYS A 51 -9.26 -8.73 -17.80
C LYS A 51 -8.83 -10.12 -18.31
N ASN A 52 -7.53 -10.32 -18.49
CA ASN A 52 -6.97 -11.56 -19.03
C ASN A 52 -6.55 -12.55 -17.94
N GLN A 53 -6.41 -12.08 -16.69
CA GLN A 53 -5.97 -12.88 -15.55
C GLN A 53 -6.90 -12.63 -14.37
N LYS A 54 -8.12 -13.19 -14.43
CA LYS A 54 -9.15 -13.05 -13.38
C LYS A 54 -8.68 -13.50 -11.99
N HIS A 55 -7.57 -14.24 -11.91
CA HIS A 55 -6.96 -14.66 -10.64
C HIS A 55 -6.04 -13.60 -10.00
N LYS A 56 -5.92 -12.40 -10.60
CA LYS A 56 -5.11 -11.30 -10.09
C LYS A 56 -5.92 -10.01 -10.00
N PHE A 57 -5.88 -9.40 -8.83
CA PHE A 57 -6.35 -8.05 -8.56
C PHE A 57 -5.16 -7.10 -8.54
N PHE A 58 -5.09 -6.16 -9.47
CA PHE A 58 -4.02 -5.17 -9.54
C PHE A 58 -4.35 -3.96 -8.66
N VAL A 59 -3.35 -3.47 -7.92
CA VAL A 59 -3.43 -2.20 -7.17
C VAL A 59 -2.15 -1.42 -7.40
N SER A 60 -2.26 -0.16 -7.80
CA SER A 60 -1.14 0.76 -7.96
C SER A 60 -1.27 2.02 -7.11
N PHE A 61 -0.12 2.61 -6.82
CA PHE A 61 0.08 3.71 -5.89
C PHE A 61 1.04 4.73 -6.49
N ARG A 62 0.79 6.01 -6.21
CA ARG A 62 1.70 7.10 -6.59
C ARG A 62 2.82 7.22 -5.57
N GLY A 63 4.04 7.42 -6.05
CA GLY A 63 5.22 7.62 -5.21
C GLY A 63 5.06 8.81 -4.27
N LEU A 64 5.70 8.72 -3.10
CA LEU A 64 5.58 9.72 -2.04
C LEU A 64 6.07 11.11 -2.46
N PHE A 65 7.23 11.16 -3.14
CA PHE A 65 7.90 12.41 -3.53
C PHE A 65 7.77 12.72 -5.03
N ASN A 66 7.79 11.68 -5.88
CA ASN A 66 7.52 11.80 -7.31
C ASN A 66 6.29 10.96 -7.65
N GLN A 67 5.22 11.62 -8.10
CA GLN A 67 3.93 11.00 -8.41
C GLN A 67 3.95 10.19 -9.71
N GLU A 68 4.91 10.45 -10.59
CA GLU A 68 5.16 9.67 -11.82
C GLU A 68 5.77 8.31 -11.52
N LYS A 69 6.45 8.17 -10.37
CA LYS A 69 6.92 6.87 -9.89
C LYS A 69 5.75 6.07 -9.36
N ILE A 70 5.30 5.09 -10.13
CA ILE A 70 4.20 4.20 -9.75
C ILE A 70 4.76 2.92 -9.11
N GLY A 71 4.26 2.60 -7.92
CA GLY A 71 4.42 1.28 -7.32
C GLY A 71 3.14 0.46 -7.49
N PHE A 72 3.23 -0.86 -7.61
CA PHE A 72 2.06 -1.72 -7.67
C PHE A 72 2.25 -3.05 -6.94
N ILE A 73 1.13 -3.70 -6.63
CA ILE A 73 1.05 -5.07 -6.15
C ILE A 73 -0.06 -5.82 -6.90
N HIS A 74 0.01 -7.15 -6.81
CA HIS A 74 -1.11 -8.01 -7.19
C HIS A 74 -1.60 -8.73 -5.94
N LEU A 75 -2.92 -8.69 -5.71
CA LEU A 75 -3.58 -9.66 -4.84
C LEU A 75 -3.97 -10.86 -5.70
N PHE A 76 -3.83 -12.07 -5.17
CA PHE A 76 -4.05 -13.30 -5.92
C PHE A 76 -5.26 -14.06 -5.39
N SER A 77 -5.88 -14.85 -6.25
CA SER A 77 -6.86 -15.85 -5.80
C SER A 77 -6.28 -16.74 -4.72
N LEU A 78 -7.13 -17.09 -3.76
CA LEU A 78 -6.77 -17.91 -2.61
C LEU A 78 -6.39 -19.32 -3.07
N LYS A 79 -5.38 -19.91 -2.41
CA LYS A 79 -4.94 -21.30 -2.65
C LYS A 79 -4.88 -22.06 -1.33
N GLY A 80 -5.20 -23.36 -1.38
CA GLY A 80 -5.19 -24.24 -0.22
C GLY A 80 -6.15 -23.75 0.88
N ASP A 81 -5.69 -23.77 2.12
CA ASP A 81 -6.47 -23.38 3.30
C ASP A 81 -6.34 -21.89 3.68
N ASP A 82 -5.71 -21.05 2.83
CA ASP A 82 -5.64 -19.61 3.05
C ASP A 82 -7.00 -18.93 2.80
N LYS A 83 -7.26 -17.85 3.53
CA LYS A 83 -8.55 -17.14 3.48
C LYS A 83 -8.32 -15.65 3.56
N PHE A 84 -8.93 -14.89 2.66
CA PHE A 84 -9.05 -13.44 2.83
C PHE A 84 -9.88 -13.19 4.10
N LEU A 85 -9.37 -12.41 5.05
CA LEU A 85 -10.04 -12.09 6.31
C LEU A 85 -10.72 -10.72 6.27
N GLY A 86 -10.22 -9.81 5.44
CA GLY A 86 -10.83 -8.49 5.23
C GLY A 86 -9.81 -7.40 4.96
N ILE A 87 -10.32 -6.18 4.77
CA ILE A 87 -9.53 -4.95 4.75
C ILE A 87 -9.54 -4.34 6.14
N PHE A 88 -8.40 -3.85 6.60
CA PHE A 88 -8.27 -3.12 7.87
C PHE A 88 -7.50 -1.83 7.66
N TYR A 89 -7.90 -0.76 8.33
CA TYR A 89 -7.16 0.49 8.37
C TYR A 89 -6.51 0.69 9.73
N GLY A 90 -5.36 1.36 9.74
CA GLY A 90 -4.65 1.64 10.97
C GLY A 90 -3.50 2.60 10.78
N TYR A 91 -2.74 2.79 11.85
CA TYR A 91 -1.50 3.55 11.82
C TYR A 91 -0.47 2.89 12.73
N ARG A 92 0.81 3.15 12.44
CA ARG A 92 1.95 2.68 13.25
C ARG A 92 3.12 3.65 13.12
N LYS A 93 4.17 3.46 13.92
CA LYS A 93 5.47 4.10 13.66
C LYS A 93 6.03 3.60 12.31
N PRO A 94 6.67 4.47 11.51
CA PRO A 94 7.30 4.05 10.26
C PRO A 94 8.31 2.94 10.48
N ILE A 95 8.41 2.01 9.52
CA ILE A 95 9.45 0.97 9.52
C ILE A 95 10.81 1.57 9.17
N GLN A 96 10.82 2.60 8.33
CA GLN A 96 12.01 3.37 7.97
C GLN A 96 11.77 4.84 8.29
N ASN A 97 12.79 5.52 8.82
CA ASN A 97 12.77 6.96 9.04
C ASN A 97 12.80 7.68 7.68
N ILE A 98 11.63 8.13 7.21
CA ILE A 98 11.54 8.95 6.01
C ILE A 98 11.60 10.42 6.42
N VAL A 99 12.58 11.14 5.87
CA VAL A 99 12.72 12.60 6.00
C VAL A 99 12.05 13.26 4.81
N THR A 100 11.07 14.13 5.07
CA THR A 100 10.49 15.02 4.06
C THR A 100 11.14 16.38 4.19
N ARG A 101 11.70 16.91 3.10
CA ARG A 101 12.21 18.29 3.04
C ARG A 101 11.18 19.18 2.37
N TYR A 102 10.94 20.35 2.91
CA TYR A 102 10.05 21.36 2.34
C TYR A 102 10.57 22.75 2.69
N GLU A 103 10.28 23.72 1.84
CA GLU A 103 10.65 25.12 2.06
C GLU A 103 9.48 25.85 2.70
N GLU A 104 9.75 26.61 3.76
CA GLU A 104 8.79 27.47 4.42
C GLU A 104 9.46 28.81 4.72
N ASN A 105 8.96 29.89 4.11
CA ASN A 105 9.51 31.25 4.24
C ASN A 105 11.01 31.36 3.89
N GLY A 106 11.47 30.68 2.83
CA GLY A 106 12.88 30.70 2.41
C GLY A 106 13.80 29.79 3.24
N VAL A 107 13.27 29.07 4.23
CA VAL A 107 14.04 28.16 5.09
C VAL A 107 13.68 26.71 4.77
N MET A 108 14.71 25.92 4.46
CA MET A 108 14.58 24.47 4.28
C MET A 108 14.31 23.78 5.61
N LYS A 109 13.10 23.24 5.77
CA LYS A 109 12.70 22.42 6.91
C LYS A 109 12.72 20.95 6.54
N ALA A 110 13.09 20.11 7.52
CA ALA A 110 13.05 18.67 7.41
C ALA A 110 12.13 18.10 8.50
N SER A 111 11.18 17.25 8.12
CA SER A 111 10.30 16.57 9.07
C SER A 111 10.30 15.06 8.86
N THR A 112 10.25 14.33 9.97
CA THR A 112 10.09 12.87 9.97
C THR A 112 8.64 12.49 10.25
N PHE A 113 8.19 11.37 9.68
CA PHE A 113 6.87 10.84 10.01
C PHE A 113 6.86 10.26 11.43
N SER A 114 6.09 10.83 12.35
CA SER A 114 5.88 10.25 13.69
C SER A 114 4.96 9.02 13.65
N LYS A 115 4.06 8.98 12.67
CA LYS A 115 3.14 7.87 12.39
C LYS A 115 2.86 7.78 10.89
N VAL A 116 2.61 6.57 10.41
CA VAL A 116 2.19 6.28 9.04
C VAL A 116 0.90 5.47 9.06
N TYR A 117 0.00 5.83 8.17
CA TYR A 117 -1.30 5.22 8.03
C TYR A 117 -1.26 4.16 6.95
N TYR A 118 -2.06 3.11 7.10
CA TYR A 118 -2.08 2.00 6.16
C TYR A 118 -3.47 1.45 5.91
N ILE A 119 -3.59 0.82 4.74
CA ILE A 119 -4.60 -0.20 4.45
C ILE A 119 -3.90 -1.57 4.49
N GLU A 120 -4.52 -2.52 5.18
CA GLU A 120 -4.06 -3.90 5.32
C GLU A 120 -5.02 -4.83 4.58
N PHE A 121 -4.51 -5.58 3.62
CA PHE A 121 -5.20 -6.75 3.08
C PHE A 121 -4.82 -7.96 3.91
N ARG A 122 -5.74 -8.42 4.76
CA ARG A 122 -5.45 -9.49 5.73
C ARG A 122 -5.89 -10.84 5.18
N PHE A 123 -5.02 -11.82 5.33
CA PHE A 123 -5.23 -13.23 5.00
C PHE A 123 -4.96 -14.12 6.22
N LYS A 124 -5.41 -15.37 6.19
CA LYS A 124 -5.12 -16.35 7.25
C LYS A 124 -3.61 -16.56 7.39
N LYS A 125 -2.91 -16.73 6.26
CA LYS A 125 -1.45 -17.00 6.22
C LYS A 125 -0.57 -15.76 6.10
N GLY A 126 -1.14 -14.56 6.05
CA GLY A 126 -0.33 -13.36 5.88
C GLY A 126 -1.12 -12.06 5.83
N SER A 127 -0.41 -10.96 5.63
CA SER A 127 -1.00 -9.63 5.44
C SER A 127 -0.13 -8.77 4.53
N ILE A 128 -0.76 -7.90 3.75
CA ILE A 128 -0.06 -6.88 2.96
C ILE A 128 -0.44 -5.50 3.50
N PHE A 129 0.55 -4.77 4.00
CA PHE A 129 0.40 -3.41 4.54
C PHE A 129 0.84 -2.38 3.50
N CYS A 130 -0.11 -1.61 2.98
CA CYS A 130 0.13 -0.52 2.06
C CYS A 130 0.08 0.80 2.83
N TYR A 131 1.22 1.47 2.99
CA TYR A 131 1.31 2.73 3.74
C TYR A 131 1.01 3.92 2.83
N LEU A 132 -0.01 4.71 3.17
CA LEU A 132 -0.49 5.84 2.36
C LEU A 132 -0.48 7.12 3.18
N LYS A 133 0.28 8.12 2.74
CA LYS A 133 0.29 9.46 3.37
C LYS A 133 -1.10 10.10 3.32
N GLY A 134 -1.85 9.89 2.24
CA GLY A 134 -3.19 10.45 2.04
C GLY A 134 -4.18 10.13 3.16
N ILE A 135 -4.08 8.95 3.79
CA ILE A 135 -5.00 8.54 4.87
C ILE A 135 -4.85 9.45 6.09
N SER A 136 -3.67 10.05 6.31
CA SER A 136 -3.47 11.00 7.41
C SER A 136 -4.35 12.25 7.32
N TYR A 137 -4.75 12.66 6.11
CA TYR A 137 -5.66 13.79 5.91
C TYR A 137 -7.10 13.41 6.20
N LEU A 138 -7.46 12.14 6.07
CA LEU A 138 -8.84 11.67 6.28
C LEU A 138 -9.25 11.71 7.76
N VAL A 139 -8.29 11.66 8.68
CA VAL A 139 -8.56 11.71 10.13
C VAL A 139 -8.49 13.12 10.71
N ARG A 140 -8.25 14.14 9.88
CA ARG A 140 -8.09 15.54 10.30
C ARG A 140 -9.37 16.31 10.02
N LYS A 141 -10.02 16.85 11.04
CA LYS A 141 -11.23 17.67 10.87
C LYS A 141 -11.02 18.87 9.95
N ASP A 142 -9.85 19.50 10.00
CA ASP A 142 -9.52 20.67 9.17
C ASP A 142 -9.30 20.34 7.69
N LYS A 143 -9.19 19.06 7.31
CA LYS A 143 -8.88 18.61 5.94
C LYS A 143 -9.93 17.70 5.31
N ILE A 144 -10.77 17.05 6.10
CA ILE A 144 -11.69 16.01 5.61
C ILE A 144 -12.64 16.50 4.52
N ASP A 145 -13.06 17.77 4.57
CA ASP A 145 -14.01 18.35 3.63
C ASP A 145 -13.39 18.85 2.32
N THR A 146 -12.06 18.78 2.21
CA THR A 146 -11.37 19.14 0.97
C THR A 146 -11.74 18.20 -0.16
N GLN A 147 -11.72 18.72 -1.40
CA GLN A 147 -12.03 17.93 -2.59
C GLN A 147 -11.15 16.68 -2.70
N TYR A 148 -9.86 16.82 -2.37
CA TYR A 148 -8.92 15.69 -2.33
C TYR A 148 -9.39 14.56 -1.41
N CYS A 149 -9.77 14.88 -0.17
CA CYS A 149 -10.21 13.87 0.79
C CYS A 149 -11.52 13.20 0.36
N LYS A 150 -12.49 13.97 -0.13
CA LYS A 150 -13.76 13.43 -0.67
C LYS A 150 -13.50 12.44 -1.81
N THR A 151 -12.69 12.83 -2.80
CA THR A 151 -12.31 11.93 -3.91
C THR A 151 -11.55 10.70 -3.40
N PHE A 152 -10.63 10.88 -2.46
CA PHE A 152 -9.82 9.77 -1.94
C PHE A 152 -10.66 8.76 -1.13
N ILE A 153 -11.67 9.23 -0.39
CA ILE A 153 -12.66 8.36 0.27
C ILE A 153 -13.41 7.54 -0.77
N THR A 154 -13.97 8.17 -1.81
CA THR A 154 -14.68 7.44 -2.88
C THR A 154 -13.80 6.36 -3.52
N ILE A 155 -12.53 6.68 -3.79
CA ILE A 155 -11.55 5.73 -4.33
C ILE A 155 -11.36 4.52 -3.38
N LEU A 156 -11.22 4.77 -2.08
CA LEU A 156 -11.06 3.70 -1.08
C LEU A 156 -12.33 2.86 -0.94
N GLU A 157 -13.52 3.47 -0.97
CA GLU A 157 -14.80 2.75 -0.94
C GLU A 157 -14.99 1.87 -2.17
N THR A 158 -14.61 2.35 -3.35
CA THR A 158 -14.65 1.56 -4.58
C THR A 158 -13.65 0.41 -4.52
N LEU A 159 -12.45 0.62 -3.98
CA LEU A 159 -11.48 -0.45 -3.76
C LEU A 159 -12.03 -1.52 -2.83
N GLU A 160 -12.60 -1.12 -1.68
CA GLU A 160 -13.20 -2.05 -0.73
C GLU A 160 -14.23 -2.95 -1.42
N LYS A 161 -15.17 -2.35 -2.17
CA LYS A 161 -16.18 -3.11 -2.93
C LYS A 161 -15.54 -4.10 -3.88
N GLN A 162 -14.62 -3.65 -4.73
CA GLN A 162 -14.01 -4.50 -5.76
C GLN A 162 -13.13 -5.62 -5.17
N VAL A 163 -12.41 -5.37 -4.07
CA VAL A 163 -11.59 -6.40 -3.42
C VAL A 163 -12.49 -7.44 -2.73
N TYR A 164 -13.57 -7.01 -2.09
CA TYR A 164 -14.53 -7.94 -1.49
C TYR A 164 -15.23 -8.80 -2.54
N GLU A 165 -15.63 -8.20 -3.66
CA GLU A 165 -16.18 -8.91 -4.81
C GLU A 165 -15.16 -9.92 -5.39
N PHE A 166 -13.90 -9.51 -5.58
CA PHE A 166 -12.84 -10.39 -6.07
C PHE A 166 -12.63 -11.64 -5.19
N TYR A 167 -12.84 -11.53 -3.87
CA TYR A 167 -12.76 -12.65 -2.94
C TYR A 167 -14.12 -13.30 -2.61
N ASN A 168 -15.18 -12.99 -3.38
CA ASN A 168 -16.54 -13.48 -3.16
C ASN A 168 -17.03 -13.30 -1.71
N LYS A 169 -16.76 -12.11 -1.14
CA LYS A 169 -17.17 -11.73 0.22
C LYS A 169 -18.15 -10.57 0.21
N LYS A 170 -19.04 -10.56 1.19
CA LYS A 170 -19.92 -9.41 1.44
C LYS A 170 -19.18 -8.31 2.19
N LEU A 171 -19.17 -7.10 1.64
CA LEU A 171 -18.63 -5.92 2.31
C LEU A 171 -19.52 -5.56 3.52
N PRO A 172 -18.95 -5.23 4.71
CA PRO A 172 -19.75 -4.80 5.84
C PRO A 172 -20.56 -3.53 5.54
N ASN A 173 -21.79 -3.46 6.08
CA ASN A 173 -22.64 -2.27 5.94
C ASN A 173 -21.92 -1.02 6.44
N GLY A 174 -22.06 0.09 5.72
CA GLY A 174 -21.46 1.39 6.05
C GLY A 174 -20.00 1.59 5.59
N GLY A 175 -19.36 0.59 4.97
CA GLY A 175 -17.98 0.69 4.50
C GLY A 175 -16.96 0.66 5.65
N ILE A 176 -15.75 0.20 5.35
CA ILE A 176 -14.72 -0.01 6.38
C ILE A 176 -14.00 1.33 6.65
N ILE A 177 -13.67 2.06 5.59
CA ILE A 177 -12.97 3.34 5.67
C ILE A 177 -13.79 4.41 6.37
N ARG A 178 -15.09 4.53 6.10
CA ARG A 178 -15.95 5.55 6.75
C ARG A 178 -16.02 5.33 8.26
N LYS A 179 -16.37 4.10 8.67
CA LYS A 179 -16.38 3.70 10.09
C LYS A 179 -15.04 3.94 10.76
N TRP A 180 -13.94 3.66 10.06
CA TRP A 180 -12.61 3.89 10.61
C TRP A 180 -12.28 5.38 10.73
N ILE A 181 -12.65 6.21 9.75
CA ILE A 181 -12.48 7.67 9.82
C ILE A 181 -13.27 8.24 10.99
N GLU A 182 -14.57 7.94 11.09
CA GLU A 182 -15.45 8.43 12.16
C GLU A 182 -14.88 8.14 13.55
N LYS A 183 -14.34 6.92 13.75
CA LYS A 183 -13.72 6.52 15.03
C LYS A 183 -12.39 7.22 15.32
N ASN A 184 -11.64 7.61 14.30
CA ASN A 184 -10.28 8.13 14.44
C ASN A 184 -10.15 9.63 14.13
N GLN A 185 -11.26 10.30 13.86
CA GLN A 185 -11.28 11.71 13.52
C GLN A 185 -10.83 12.54 14.73
N LYS A 186 -9.83 13.39 14.51
CA LYS A 186 -9.29 14.31 15.51
C LYS A 186 -9.45 15.74 15.01
#